data_AF-A0A3C0HBB9-F1
#
_entry.id   AF-A0A3C0HBB9-F1
#
_cell.length_a   1.000
_cell.length_b   1.000
_cell.length_c   1.000
_cell.angle_alpha   90.00
_cell.angle_beta   90.00
_cell.angle_gamma   90.00
#
_symmetry.space_group_name_H-M   'P 1'
#
loop_
_entity.id
_entity.type
_entity.pdbx_description
1 polymer ?
#
loop_
_entity_poly.entity_id
_entity_poly.type
_entity_poly.pdbx_seq_one_letter_code
_entity_poly.pdbx_strand_id
1 'polypeptide(L)'
;MTMHLVRGMSSLNTKRRKTKRKPGWEKAQAEHDKWLMDKGCHPSQLKSKKKEFVEYVPTKPVYRDVQSYPSLKTSDTICANPTAKKEPMQYTGDLIVGIGQMHKSNAVPIMRGTKQAEDIAKMRR
;
A
#
# COMPACT_ATOMS: atom_id res chain seq x y z
N MET A 1 17.84 -56.98 23.61
CA MET A 1 17.30 -55.62 23.82
C MET A 1 17.03 -55.00 22.47
N THR A 2 15.77 -54.96 22.05
CA THR A 2 15.35 -54.41 20.75
C THR A 2 14.96 -52.95 20.94
N MET A 3 15.80 -52.02 20.48
CA MET A 3 15.51 -50.59 20.53
C MET A 3 14.54 -50.23 19.41
N HIS A 4 13.24 -50.45 19.62
CA HIS A 4 12.24 -50.04 18.65
C HIS A 4 12.06 -48.51 18.71
N LEU A 5 12.54 -47.80 17.70
CA LEU A 5 12.33 -46.35 17.59
C LEU A 5 10.83 -46.04 17.53
N VAL A 6 10.38 -45.10 18.37
CA VAL A 6 9.01 -44.57 18.37
C VAL A 6 8.66 -44.03 16.98
N ARG A 7 7.48 -44.38 16.45
CA ARG A 7 6.99 -43.90 15.16
C ARG A 7 7.09 -42.37 15.10
N GLY A 8 7.91 -41.85 14.18
CA GLY A 8 8.11 -40.41 13.95
C GLY A 8 9.47 -39.87 14.40
N MET A 9 10.25 -40.61 15.19
CA MET A 9 11.59 -40.19 15.64
C MET A 9 12.67 -40.85 14.77
N SER A 10 13.05 -40.18 13.67
CA SER A 10 14.16 -40.60 12.79
C SER A 10 15.49 -40.01 13.27
N SER A 11 16.49 -40.84 13.57
CA SER A 11 17.88 -40.40 13.84
C SER A 11 18.64 -39.99 12.56
N LEU A 12 18.02 -40.13 11.39
CA LEU A 12 18.60 -39.78 10.10
C LEU A 12 18.46 -38.28 9.83
N ASN A 13 19.57 -37.64 9.45
CA ASN A 13 19.58 -36.23 9.06
C ASN A 13 18.86 -36.05 7.72
N THR A 14 17.61 -35.59 7.75
CA THR A 14 16.78 -35.33 6.55
C THR A 14 17.02 -33.95 5.93
N LYS A 15 17.97 -33.15 6.48
CA LYS A 15 18.26 -31.82 5.93
C LYS A 15 18.92 -31.95 4.57
N ARG A 16 18.30 -31.34 3.56
CA ARG A 16 18.92 -31.20 2.24
C ARG A 16 20.21 -30.41 2.38
N ARG A 17 21.33 -31.02 1.96
CA ARG A 17 22.65 -30.37 1.97
C ARG A 17 22.63 -29.21 0.98
N LYS A 18 23.14 -28.04 1.40
CA LYS A 18 23.31 -26.90 0.48
C LYS A 18 24.25 -27.31 -0.65
N THR A 19 23.79 -27.12 -1.88
CA THR A 19 24.60 -27.35 -3.06
C THR A 19 25.71 -26.31 -3.16
N LYS A 20 26.89 -26.72 -3.62
CA LYS A 20 27.98 -25.79 -3.94
C LYS A 20 27.59 -24.92 -5.14
N ARG A 21 28.35 -23.85 -5.38
CA ARG A 21 28.12 -22.94 -6.51
C ARG A 21 28.05 -23.73 -7.83
N LYS A 22 27.06 -23.41 -8.66
CA LYS A 22 26.85 -24.06 -9.96
C LYS A 22 27.94 -23.63 -10.96
N PRO A 23 28.30 -24.45 -11.96
CA PRO A 23 29.14 -24.02 -13.07
C PRO A 23 28.59 -22.74 -13.71
N GLY A 24 29.46 -21.75 -13.97
CA GLY A 24 29.08 -20.44 -14.49
C GLY A 24 28.83 -19.34 -13.45
N TRP A 25 28.91 -19.65 -12.15
CA TRP A 25 28.76 -18.66 -11.08
C TRP A 25 29.78 -17.50 -11.18
N GLU A 26 30.98 -17.76 -11.68
CA GLU A 26 32.05 -16.76 -11.83
C GLU A 26 31.69 -15.68 -12.85
N LYS A 27 31.09 -16.08 -13.98
CA LYS A 27 30.63 -15.14 -15.00
C LYS A 27 29.52 -14.24 -14.47
N ALA A 28 28.53 -14.84 -13.79
CA ALA A 28 27.44 -14.09 -13.16
C ALA A 28 27.96 -13.11 -12.08
N GLN A 29 28.96 -13.53 -11.30
CA GLN A 29 29.60 -12.65 -10.31
C GLN A 29 30.32 -11.49 -11.00
N ALA A 30 31.10 -11.74 -12.06
CA ALA A 30 31.81 -10.70 -12.79
C ALA A 30 30.86 -9.68 -13.46
N GLU A 31 29.74 -10.15 -14.03
CA GLU A 31 28.70 -9.28 -14.59
C GLU A 31 28.05 -8.41 -13.51
N HIS A 32 27.75 -9.00 -12.36
CA HIS A 32 27.21 -8.27 -11.22
C HIS A 32 28.17 -7.21 -10.69
N ASP A 33 29.45 -7.56 -10.54
CA ASP A 33 30.48 -6.64 -10.06
C ASP A 33 30.69 -5.49 -11.06
N LYS A 34 30.66 -5.75 -12.37
CA LYS A 34 30.69 -4.72 -13.41
C LYS A 34 29.49 -3.77 -13.32
N TRP A 35 28.29 -4.30 -13.12
CA TRP A 35 27.08 -3.51 -12.92
C TRP A 35 27.17 -2.64 -11.65
N LEU A 36 27.70 -3.18 -10.55
CA LEU A 36 27.91 -2.42 -9.32
C LEU A 36 28.90 -1.27 -9.53
N MET A 37 29.97 -1.49 -10.31
CA MET A 37 30.94 -0.45 -10.67
C MET A 37 30.32 0.67 -11.52
N ASP A 38 29.50 0.31 -12.52
CA ASP A 38 28.75 1.26 -13.37
C ASP A 38 27.78 2.11 -12.54
N LYS A 39 27.09 1.50 -11.58
CA LYS A 39 26.15 2.19 -10.69
C LYS A 39 26.82 2.98 -9.56
N GLY A 40 28.14 2.93 -9.43
CA GLY A 40 28.85 3.62 -8.34
C GLY A 40 28.61 3.00 -6.96
N CYS A 41 28.07 1.78 -6.91
CA CYS A 41 27.65 1.07 -5.70
C CYS A 41 28.57 -0.08 -5.33
N HIS A 42 29.70 -0.25 -6.03
CA HIS A 42 30.63 -1.33 -5.72
C HIS A 42 31.29 -1.11 -4.34
N PRO A 43 31.52 -2.15 -3.53
CA PRO A 43 32.11 -2.00 -2.20
C PRO A 43 33.45 -1.24 -2.16
N SER A 44 34.25 -1.32 -3.23
CA SER A 44 35.48 -0.53 -3.35
C SER A 44 35.22 0.98 -3.50
N GLN A 45 34.15 1.37 -4.18
CA GLN A 45 33.74 2.77 -4.36
C GLN A 45 33.05 3.35 -3.12
N LEU A 46 32.37 2.50 -2.35
CA LEU A 46 31.68 2.92 -1.11
C LEU A 46 32.65 3.04 0.08
N LYS A 47 33.71 2.22 0.15
CA LYS A 47 34.69 2.26 1.25
C LYS A 47 35.45 3.57 1.36
N SER A 48 35.63 4.31 0.27
CA SER A 48 36.28 5.63 0.29
C SER A 48 35.39 6.71 0.90
N LYS A 49 34.05 6.53 0.88
CA LYS A 49 33.08 7.43 1.49
C LYS A 49 32.79 7.02 2.93
N LYS A 50 33.79 7.08 3.81
CA LYS A 50 33.52 7.00 5.25
C LYS A 50 32.69 8.23 5.64
N LYS A 51 31.45 8.01 6.07
CA LYS A 51 30.65 9.08 6.65
C LYS A 51 31.19 9.33 8.05
N GLU A 52 31.74 10.51 8.27
CA GLU A 52 32.08 10.95 9.62
C GLU A 52 30.78 11.11 10.41
N PHE A 53 30.82 10.69 11.67
CA PHE A 53 29.68 10.87 12.57
C PHE A 53 29.58 12.36 12.89
N VAL A 54 28.53 13.01 12.39
CA VAL A 54 28.19 14.38 12.75
C VAL A 54 27.13 14.30 13.84
N GLU A 55 27.44 14.85 15.01
CA GLU A 55 26.49 14.96 16.11
C GLU A 55 25.27 15.76 15.62
N TYR A 56 24.07 15.25 15.93
CA TYR A 56 22.83 15.89 15.51
C TYR A 56 22.65 17.21 16.27
N VAL A 57 22.76 18.32 15.54
CA VAL A 57 22.42 19.65 16.06
C VAL A 57 21.03 20.02 15.53
N PRO A 58 20.01 20.16 16.38
CA PRO A 58 18.71 20.64 15.93
C PRO A 58 18.86 22.04 15.34
N THR A 59 18.36 22.24 14.14
CA THR A 59 18.33 23.56 13.50
C THR A 59 17.51 24.51 14.38
N LYS A 60 18.12 25.61 14.82
CA LYS A 60 17.41 26.63 15.57
C LYS A 60 16.27 27.18 14.70
N PRO A 61 15.03 27.28 15.21
CA PRO A 61 13.96 27.94 14.48
C PRO A 61 14.34 29.41 14.25
N VAL A 62 14.20 29.87 13.01
CA VAL A 62 14.36 31.28 12.67
C VAL A 62 13.07 31.98 13.09
N TYR A 63 13.13 32.78 14.15
CA TYR A 63 12.04 33.66 14.53
C TYR A 63 12.13 34.96 13.71
N ARG A 64 10.97 35.52 13.35
CA ARG A 64 10.90 36.86 12.74
C ARG A 64 10.52 37.88 13.81
N ASP A 65 11.30 38.95 13.91
CA ASP A 65 11.08 40.04 14.86
C ASP A 65 10.16 41.15 14.31
N VAL A 66 9.11 40.79 13.54
CA VAL A 66 8.18 41.78 12.97
C VAL A 66 6.83 41.71 13.68
N GLN A 67 6.30 42.86 14.07
CA GLN A 67 5.06 42.96 14.84
C GLN A 67 3.80 42.68 14.00
N SER A 68 3.83 42.97 12.69
CA SER A 68 2.66 42.88 11.81
C SER A 68 2.88 41.85 10.72
N TYR A 69 1.97 40.87 10.63
CA TYR A 69 2.00 39.83 9.61
C TYR A 69 0.75 39.94 8.72
N PRO A 70 0.91 40.02 7.38
CA PRO A 70 -0.22 40.06 6.45
C PRO A 70 -1.19 38.87 6.61
N SER A 71 -0.71 37.71 7.07
CA SER A 71 -1.50 36.50 7.32
C SER A 71 -2.23 36.47 8.66
N LEU A 72 -1.89 37.35 9.62
CA LEU A 72 -2.56 37.48 10.92
C LEU A 72 -3.61 38.59 10.93
N LYS A 73 -4.01 39.10 9.76
CA LYS A 73 -5.15 40.03 9.66
C LYS A 73 -6.45 39.28 9.98
N THR A 74 -6.75 39.18 11.26
CA THR A 74 -8.04 38.70 11.75
C THR A 74 -9.03 39.85 11.68
N SER A 75 -10.15 39.64 10.98
CA SER A 75 -11.28 40.58 11.03
C SER A 75 -12.07 40.38 12.33
N ASP A 76 -12.49 41.47 12.98
CA ASP A 76 -13.39 41.41 14.16
C ASP A 76 -14.78 40.86 13.81
N THR A 77 -15.11 40.81 12.52
CA THR A 77 -16.26 40.10 12.00
C THR A 77 -15.90 38.62 11.81
N ILE A 78 -16.57 37.72 12.53
CA ILE A 78 -16.52 36.28 12.26
C ILE A 78 -16.97 36.08 10.81
N CYS A 79 -16.07 35.60 9.95
CA CYS A 79 -16.44 35.17 8.60
C CYS A 79 -17.44 34.04 8.71
N ALA A 80 -18.73 34.36 8.68
CA ALA A 80 -19.81 33.40 8.55
C ALA A 80 -19.73 32.78 7.15
N ASN A 81 -18.82 31.81 7.04
CA ASN A 81 -18.93 30.63 6.20
C ASN A 81 -18.39 30.68 4.74
N PRO A 82 -17.07 30.54 4.53
CA PRO A 82 -16.55 30.01 3.27
C PRO A 82 -16.45 28.47 3.25
N THR A 83 -16.60 27.80 4.41
CA THR A 83 -16.32 26.36 4.58
C THR A 83 -17.48 25.61 5.24
N ALA A 84 -18.72 25.93 4.85
CA ALA A 84 -19.87 25.17 5.29
C ALA A 84 -19.71 23.72 4.82
N LYS A 85 -20.07 22.75 5.67
CA LYS A 85 -20.14 21.36 5.21
C LYS A 85 -21.14 21.30 4.05
N LYS A 86 -20.71 20.80 2.89
CA LYS A 86 -21.60 20.58 1.75
C LYS A 86 -22.74 19.65 2.18
N GLU A 87 -23.97 20.01 1.81
CA GLU A 87 -25.15 19.18 2.05
C GLU A 87 -24.95 17.77 1.47
N PRO A 88 -25.35 16.70 2.18
CA PRO A 88 -25.20 15.34 1.68
C PRO A 88 -26.08 15.15 0.44
N MET A 89 -25.52 14.54 -0.60
CA MET A 89 -26.30 14.19 -1.79
C MET A 89 -27.30 13.10 -1.43
N GLN A 90 -28.58 13.41 -1.55
CA GLN A 90 -29.68 12.48 -1.32
C GLN A 90 -30.29 12.05 -2.65
N TYR A 91 -30.76 10.80 -2.68
CA TYR A 91 -31.46 10.27 -3.83
C TYR A 91 -32.86 10.89 -3.95
N THR A 92 -33.24 11.35 -5.14
CA THR A 92 -34.48 12.15 -5.34
C THR A 92 -35.77 11.32 -5.35
N GLY A 93 -35.69 9.99 -5.51
CA GLY A 93 -36.87 9.10 -5.55
C GLY A 93 -37.46 8.85 -6.94
N ASP A 94 -36.94 9.51 -7.99
CA ASP A 94 -37.59 9.47 -9.31
C ASP A 94 -37.22 8.23 -10.15
N LEU A 95 -35.93 7.87 -10.13
CA LEU A 95 -35.32 6.85 -11.00
C LEU A 95 -35.63 5.39 -10.63
N ILE A 96 -35.78 5.05 -9.36
CA ILE A 96 -35.88 3.68 -8.83
C ILE A 96 -37.34 3.43 -8.56
N VAL A 97 -37.91 2.44 -9.25
CA VAL A 97 -39.31 2.07 -9.10
C VAL A 97 -39.48 1.01 -8.00
N GLY A 98 -38.45 0.18 -7.79
CA GLY A 98 -38.47 -0.85 -6.76
C GLY A 98 -37.16 -1.62 -6.69
N ILE A 99 -37.15 -2.67 -5.87
CA ILE A 99 -36.01 -3.58 -5.70
C ILE A 99 -36.43 -4.97 -6.18
N GLY A 100 -35.68 -5.52 -7.13
CA GLY A 100 -35.83 -6.87 -7.64
C GLY A 100 -34.79 -7.82 -7.07
N GLN A 101 -35.03 -9.12 -7.20
CA GLN A 101 -34.14 -10.18 -6.74
C GLN A 101 -33.64 -10.96 -7.96
N MET A 102 -32.39 -10.75 -8.39
CA MET A 102 -31.86 -11.47 -9.57
C MET A 102 -31.64 -12.95 -9.26
N HIS A 103 -30.83 -13.26 -8.25
CA HIS A 103 -30.58 -14.64 -7.81
C HIS A 103 -30.44 -14.70 -6.29
N LYS A 104 -31.24 -15.56 -5.65
CA LYS A 104 -31.28 -15.87 -4.20
C LYS A 104 -31.22 -14.66 -3.26
N SER A 105 -30.04 -14.10 -2.98
CA SER A 105 -29.80 -12.97 -2.06
C SER A 105 -29.27 -11.68 -2.70
N ASN A 106 -29.06 -11.62 -4.02
CA ASN A 106 -28.73 -10.39 -4.75
C ASN A 106 -29.95 -9.47 -5.04
N ALA A 107 -30.15 -8.48 -4.17
CA ALA A 107 -31.14 -7.42 -4.34
C ALA A 107 -30.60 -6.30 -5.25
N VAL A 108 -31.34 -5.98 -6.31
CA VAL A 108 -30.92 -5.03 -7.36
C VAL A 108 -32.00 -3.98 -7.58
N PRO A 109 -31.66 -2.68 -7.68
CA PRO A 109 -32.65 -1.64 -7.99
C PRO A 109 -33.18 -1.77 -9.42
N ILE A 110 -34.48 -1.62 -9.59
CA ILE A 110 -35.17 -1.59 -10.89
C ILE A 110 -35.39 -0.13 -11.28
N MET A 111 -34.86 0.25 -12.44
CA MET A 111 -34.91 1.64 -12.94
C MET A 111 -36.21 1.91 -13.72
N ARG A 112 -36.74 3.12 -13.61
CA ARG A 112 -37.93 3.59 -14.33
C ARG A 112 -37.67 3.59 -15.84
N GLY A 113 -38.66 3.14 -16.62
CA GLY A 113 -38.57 3.11 -18.08
C GLY A 113 -37.74 1.95 -18.64
N THR A 114 -37.32 0.98 -17.80
CA THR A 114 -36.61 -0.21 -18.25
C THR A 114 -37.49 -1.46 -18.17
N LYS A 115 -37.14 -2.50 -18.93
CA LYS A 115 -37.77 -3.83 -18.88
C LYS A 115 -37.16 -4.76 -17.82
N GLN A 116 -36.29 -4.22 -16.95
CA GLN A 116 -35.57 -4.98 -15.92
C GLN A 116 -36.52 -5.75 -15.00
N ALA A 117 -37.68 -5.18 -14.67
CA ALA A 117 -38.69 -5.85 -13.86
C ALA A 117 -39.22 -7.13 -14.53
N GLU A 118 -39.53 -7.05 -15.83
CA GLU A 118 -40.03 -8.19 -16.61
C GLU A 118 -38.96 -9.27 -16.76
N ASP A 119 -37.72 -8.86 -17.03
CA ASP A 119 -36.60 -9.80 -17.24
C ASP A 119 -36.32 -10.58 -15.95
N ILE A 120 -36.27 -9.90 -14.79
CA ILE A 120 -36.08 -10.53 -13.48
C ILE A 120 -37.26 -11.46 -13.13
N ALA A 121 -38.49 -11.11 -13.52
CA ALA A 121 -39.66 -11.97 -13.30
C ALA A 121 -39.62 -13.25 -14.16
N LYS A 122 -39.02 -13.19 -15.37
CA LYS A 122 -38.90 -14.33 -16.29
C LYS A 122 -37.72 -15.25 -15.96
N MET A 123 -36.76 -14.82 -15.13
CA MET A 123 -35.66 -15.68 -14.70
C MET A 123 -36.19 -16.91 -13.94
N ARG A 124 -35.68 -18.10 -14.26
CA ARG A 124 -36.00 -19.32 -13.52
C ARG A 124 -35.41 -19.19 -12.11
N ARG A 125 -36.26 -19.32 -11.09
CA ARG A 125 -35.88 -19.28 -9.68
C ARG A 125 -35.64 -20.67 -9.12
#